data_AF-A0A7V0XX50-F1
#
_entry.id   AF-A0A7V0XX50-F1
#
_cell.length_a   1.000
_cell.length_b   1.000
_cell.length_c   1.000
_cell.angle_alpha   90.00
_cell.angle_beta   90.00
_cell.angle_gamma   90.00
#
_symmetry.space_group_name_H-M   'P 1'
#
loop_
_entity.id
_entity.type
_entity.pdbx_description
1 polymer ?
#
loop_
_entity_poly.entity_id
_entity_poly.type
_entity_poly.pdbx_seq_one_letter_code
_entity_poly.pdbx_strand_id
1 'polypeptide(L)'
;MLLQDMGCFLKRFAPPDGEYSHNDFGVRTVNMTEDECPNGHAHCQHLLLSASETIPVVSGRPLLGQWQSVFFIELDRPRDRQIVIQVQGC
;
A
#
# COMPACT_ATOMS: atom_id res chain seq x y z
N MET A 1 2.51 -1.70 -19.02
CA MET A 1 1.38 -2.65 -19.14
C MET A 1 1.15 -3.38 -17.83
N LEU A 2 2.09 -4.19 -17.31
CA LEU A 2 1.89 -4.91 -16.03
C LEU A 2 1.47 -4.03 -14.83
N LEU A 3 2.09 -2.87 -14.62
CA LEU A 3 1.70 -1.96 -13.53
C LEU A 3 0.25 -1.46 -13.66
N GLN A 4 -0.23 -1.27 -14.89
CA GLN A 4 -1.62 -0.90 -15.15
C GLN A 4 -2.55 -2.06 -14.83
N ASP A 5 -2.17 -3.29 -15.20
CA ASP A 5 -2.92 -4.50 -14.89
C ASP A 5 -3.03 -4.73 -13.38
N MET A 6 -1.94 -4.51 -12.63
CA MET A 6 -1.93 -4.54 -11.17
C MET A 6 -2.89 -3.50 -10.57
N GLY A 7 -2.89 -2.28 -11.10
CA GLY A 7 -3.83 -1.24 -10.68
C GLY A 7 -5.29 -1.60 -10.95
N CYS A 8 -5.57 -2.18 -12.13
CA CYS A 8 -6.91 -2.68 -12.48
C CYS A 8 -7.34 -3.85 -11.57
N PHE A 9 -6.40 -4.74 -11.23
CA PHE A 9 -6.66 -5.85 -10.31
C PHE A 9 -7.09 -5.36 -8.93
N LEU A 10 -6.35 -4.43 -8.31
CA LEU A 10 -6.68 -3.89 -7.00
C LEU A 10 -8.05 -3.18 -7.00
N LYS A 11 -8.32 -2.36 -8.04
CA LYS A 11 -9.61 -1.67 -8.20
C LYS A 11 -10.80 -2.62 -8.34
N ARG A 12 -10.58 -3.83 -8.88
CA ARG A 12 -11.66 -4.82 -9.01
C ARG A 12 -12.09 -5.42 -7.67
N PHE A 13 -11.16 -5.57 -6.72
CA PHE A 13 -11.46 -6.13 -5.40
C PHE A 13 -11.96 -5.08 -4.42
N ALA A 14 -11.43 -3.86 -4.51
CA ALA A 14 -11.83 -2.75 -3.66
C ALA A 14 -11.84 -1.46 -4.51
N PRO A 15 -12.97 -1.16 -5.17
CA PRO A 15 -13.09 -0.01 -6.07
C PRO A 15 -13.09 1.32 -5.28
N PRO A 16 -12.42 2.38 -5.77
CA PRO A 16 -12.40 3.68 -5.08
C PRO A 16 -13.78 4.31 -4.82
N ASP A 17 -14.74 4.04 -5.71
CA ASP A 17 -16.13 4.47 -5.68
C ASP A 17 -17.07 3.50 -4.92
N GLY A 18 -16.52 2.47 -4.28
CA GLY A 18 -17.29 1.54 -3.46
C GLY A 18 -17.89 2.18 -2.20
N GLU A 19 -18.92 1.55 -1.66
CA GLU A 19 -19.52 1.95 -0.38
C GLU A 19 -18.71 1.37 0.78
N TYR A 20 -18.02 2.25 1.52
CA TYR A 20 -17.26 1.88 2.72
C TYR A 20 -17.79 2.66 3.91
N SER A 21 -18.26 1.99 4.96
CA SER A 21 -18.67 2.66 6.21
C SER A 21 -17.53 3.47 6.83
N HIS A 22 -16.28 3.13 6.52
CA HIS A 22 -15.10 3.90 6.91
C HIS A 22 -15.06 5.34 6.35
N ASN A 23 -15.80 5.59 5.25
CA ASN A 23 -15.92 6.88 4.60
C ASN A 23 -17.07 7.74 5.19
N ASP A 24 -17.89 7.20 6.10
CA ASP A 24 -18.93 7.96 6.78
C ASP A 24 -18.35 8.72 7.98
N PHE A 25 -18.06 10.00 7.77
CA PHE A 25 -17.50 10.88 8.81
C PHE A 25 -18.54 11.44 9.78
N GLY A 26 -19.83 11.20 9.55
CA GLY A 26 -20.87 11.44 10.56
C GLY A 26 -20.84 10.39 11.67
N VAL A 27 -20.43 9.17 11.33
CA VAL A 27 -20.33 8.03 12.25
C VAL A 27 -18.90 7.81 12.75
N ARG A 28 -17.89 7.92 11.87
CA ARG A 28 -16.48 7.78 12.23
C ARG A 28 -15.96 9.07 12.88
N THR A 29 -15.84 9.06 14.21
CA THR A 29 -15.43 10.23 15.00
C THR A 29 -14.06 10.10 15.66
N VAL A 30 -13.43 8.92 15.59
CA VAL A 30 -12.13 8.64 16.21
C VAL A 30 -11.02 8.54 15.18
N ASN A 31 -9.79 8.90 15.57
CA ASN A 31 -8.60 8.89 14.70
C ASN A 31 -8.82 9.67 13.39
N MET A 32 -9.54 10.80 13.50
CA MET A 32 -9.78 11.73 12.40
C MET A 32 -8.67 12.79 12.39
N THR A 33 -8.20 13.13 11.20
CA THR A 33 -7.24 14.21 10.99
C THR A 33 -7.93 15.41 10.33
N GLU A 34 -7.35 16.61 10.43
CA GLU A 34 -7.91 17.80 9.77
C GLU A 34 -8.02 17.64 8.25
N ASP A 35 -7.16 16.79 7.67
CA ASP A 35 -7.10 16.47 6.24
C ASP A 35 -7.63 15.05 5.96
N GLU A 36 -8.59 14.55 6.74
CA GLU A 36 -9.17 13.22 6.50
C GLU A 36 -9.95 13.20 5.17
N CYS A 37 -9.74 12.15 4.36
CA CYS A 37 -10.57 11.92 3.17
C CYS A 37 -11.08 10.48 3.12
N PRO A 38 -12.16 10.22 2.35
CA PRO A 38 -12.66 8.88 2.09
C PRO A 38 -11.57 7.97 1.51
N ASN A 39 -11.05 7.04 2.30
CA ASN A 39 -9.94 6.15 1.90
C ASN A 39 -10.19 4.68 2.28
N GLY A 40 -11.45 4.30 2.54
CA GLY A 40 -11.82 2.91 2.86
C GLY A 40 -11.38 1.90 1.79
N HIS A 41 -11.41 2.30 0.52
CA HIS A 41 -10.89 1.47 -0.58
C HIS A 41 -9.40 1.16 -0.41
N ALA A 42 -8.58 2.13 0.00
CA ALA A 42 -7.14 1.97 0.15
C ALA A 42 -6.82 0.95 1.26
N HIS A 43 -7.54 1.02 2.37
CA HIS A 43 -7.45 0.02 3.45
C HIS A 43 -7.81 -1.39 2.96
N CYS A 44 -8.91 -1.54 2.21
CA CYS A 44 -9.33 -2.84 1.69
C CYS A 44 -8.38 -3.38 0.61
N GLN A 45 -7.83 -2.52 -0.27
CA GLN A 45 -6.81 -2.91 -1.25
C GLN A 45 -5.52 -3.37 -0.56
N HIS A 46 -5.13 -2.71 0.54
CA HIS A 46 -3.93 -3.07 1.30
C HIS A 46 -4.00 -4.49 1.88
N LEU A 47 -5.19 -5.02 2.21
CA LEU A 47 -5.35 -6.39 2.69
C LEU A 47 -4.91 -7.47 1.68
N LEU A 48 -4.82 -7.13 0.40
CA LEU A 48 -4.32 -8.02 -0.66
C LEU A 48 -2.80 -7.98 -0.81
N LEU A 49 -2.14 -7.05 -0.12
CA LEU A 49 -0.72 -6.78 -0.21
C LEU A 49 -0.05 -7.04 1.16
N SER A 50 1.27 -7.10 1.16
CA SER A 50 2.04 -7.07 2.40
C SER A 50 2.37 -5.63 2.80
N ALA A 51 2.50 -5.37 4.09
CA ALA A 51 2.97 -4.09 4.62
C ALA A 51 4.51 -3.97 4.62
N SER A 52 5.23 -5.09 4.47
CA SER A 52 6.69 -5.14 4.52
C SER A 52 7.23 -6.32 3.72
N GLU A 53 8.45 -6.18 3.21
CA GLU A 53 9.16 -7.24 2.50
C GLU A 53 10.54 -7.48 3.13
N THR A 54 10.91 -8.76 3.29
CA THR A 54 12.23 -9.16 3.78
C THR A 54 13.05 -9.70 2.61
N ILE A 55 14.17 -9.04 2.31
CA ILE A 55 15.02 -9.38 1.16
C ILE A 55 16.39 -9.82 1.69
N PRO A 56 16.85 -11.05 1.40
CA PRO A 56 18.19 -11.48 1.76
C PRO A 56 19.24 -10.62 1.07
N VAL A 57 20.37 -10.39 1.74
CA VAL A 57 21.52 -9.68 1.16
C VAL A 57 22.70 -10.64 1.11
N VAL A 58 23.28 -10.85 -0.07
CA VAL A 58 24.43 -11.74 -0.29
C VAL A 58 25.52 -10.96 -1.00
N SER A 59 26.74 -10.99 -0.47
CA SER A 59 27.90 -10.25 -1.01
C SER A 59 27.60 -8.76 -1.22
N GLY A 60 26.90 -8.15 -0.26
CA GLY A 60 26.53 -6.73 -0.28
C GLY A 60 25.43 -6.35 -1.29
N ARG A 61 24.71 -7.32 -1.86
CA ARG A 61 23.63 -7.06 -2.84
C ARG A 61 22.31 -7.71 -2.41
N PRO A 62 21.16 -7.03 -2.56
CA PRO A 62 19.85 -7.66 -2.40
C PRO A 62 19.72 -8.85 -3.37
N LEU A 63 19.34 -10.01 -2.83
CA LEU A 63 19.12 -11.21 -3.60
C LEU A 63 17.71 -11.17 -4.20
N LEU A 64 17.60 -10.59 -5.39
CA LEU A 64 16.39 -10.56 -6.20
C LEU A 64 16.58 -11.45 -7.44
N GLY A 65 15.55 -12.20 -7.80
CA GLY A 65 15.50 -12.90 -9.09
C GLY A 65 15.44 -11.92 -10.26
N GLN A 66 15.76 -12.42 -11.46
CA GLN A 66 15.84 -11.61 -12.69
C GLN A 66 14.60 -10.72 -12.96
N TRP A 67 13.43 -11.18 -12.54
CA TRP A 67 12.14 -10.51 -12.76
C TRP A 67 11.50 -9.98 -11.48
N GLN A 68 12.20 -10.03 -10.35
CA GLN A 68 11.73 -9.48 -9.09
C GLN A 68 12.10 -8.00 -8.99
N SER A 69 11.20 -7.21 -8.43
CA SER A 69 11.39 -5.79 -8.18
C SER A 69 10.61 -5.41 -6.95
N VAL A 70 11.13 -4.44 -6.20
CA VAL A 70 10.47 -3.90 -5.01
C VAL A 70 9.70 -2.65 -5.43
N PHE A 71 8.42 -2.62 -5.11
CA PHE A 71 7.54 -1.50 -5.43
C PHE A 71 7.04 -0.86 -4.15
N PHE A 72 7.05 0.47 -4.13
CA PHE A 72 6.21 1.23 -3.23
C PHE A 72 4.86 1.48 -3.94
N ILE A 73 3.76 1.14 -3.28
CA ILE A 73 2.41 1.26 -3.83
C ILE A 73 1.61 2.22 -2.94
N GLU A 74 1.33 3.42 -3.45
CA GLU A 74 0.40 4.37 -2.84
C GLU A 74 -1.03 4.01 -3.25
N LEU A 75 -1.92 3.79 -2.28
CA LEU A 75 -3.30 3.35 -2.51
C LEU A 75 -4.34 4.43 -2.21
N ASP A 76 -3.98 5.50 -1.50
CA ASP A 76 -4.90 6.54 -1.05
C ASP A 76 -4.80 7.77 -1.95
N ARG A 77 -3.93 8.72 -1.59
CA ARG A 77 -3.73 9.98 -2.32
C ARG A 77 -2.29 10.48 -2.13
N PRO A 78 -1.81 11.42 -2.96
CA PRO A 78 -0.50 12.02 -2.77
C PRO A 78 -0.39 12.64 -1.37
N ARG A 79 0.49 12.09 -0.54
CA ARG A 79 0.90 12.62 0.76
C ARG A 79 2.35 12.25 0.99
N ASP A 80 2.97 12.88 1.98
CA ASP A 80 4.29 12.43 2.44
C ASP A 80 4.17 11.04 3.07
N ARG A 81 5.05 10.15 2.62
CA ARG A 81 5.10 8.75 3.06
C ARG A 81 6.50 8.42 3.52
N GLN A 82 6.59 7.64 4.59
CA GLN A 82 7.85 7.18 5.14
C GLN A 82 8.02 5.70 4.85
N ILE A 83 9.19 5.34 4.31
CA ILE A 83 9.62 3.95 4.15
C ILE A 83 10.79 3.75 5.11
N VAL A 84 10.70 2.75 5.97
CA VAL A 84 11.78 2.37 6.88
C VAL A 84 12.50 1.17 6.30
N ILE A 85 13.83 1.29 6.13
CA ILE A 85 14.70 0.19 5.72
C ILE A 85 15.55 -0.19 6.92
N GLN A 86 15.35 -1.40 7.42
CA GLN A 86 16.19 -1.98 8.46
C GLN A 86 17.09 -3.04 7.84
N VAL A 87 18.39 -2.96 8.11
CA VAL A 87 19.38 -3.94 7.67
C VAL A 87 19.97 -4.60 8.92
N GLN A 88 19.95 -5.93 8.95
CA GLN A 88 20.51 -6.73 10.04
C GLN A 88 21.31 -7.89 9.44
N GLY A 89 22.51 -8.10 9.98
CA GLY A 89 23.45 -9.13 9.51
C GLY A 89 24.89 -8.72 9.77
N CYS A 90 25.84 -9.59 9.43
CA CYS A 90 27.27 -9.35 9.48
C CYS A 90 27.93 -9.57 8.10
#